data_AF-A0AAV2BWV6-F1
#
_entry.id   AF-A0AAV2BWV6-F1
#
_cell.length_a   1.000
_cell.length_b   1.000
_cell.length_c   1.000
_cell.angle_alpha   90.00
_cell.angle_beta   90.00
_cell.angle_gamma   90.00
#
_symmetry.space_group_name_H-M   'P 1'
#
loop_
_entity.id
_entity.type
_entity.pdbx_description
1 polymer ?
#
loop_
_entity_poly.entity_id
_entity_poly.type
_entity_poly.pdbx_seq_one_letter_code
_entity_poly.pdbx_strand_id
1 'polypeptide(L)'
;MARECLHLLSSRMLQGRVLVFSAAICIIVFISLYNHFETKISKLDEARKKLASVVSEIEWKNLAPSQAKALQLLNKEDNSVEISNTFEDSVVIYNRVPKTGSTSFMGIAYDLCSRNSFNVLHINTTKNAHVLSLSDQVRFVQNVSLWSAKKPALYHGHIAFLDFSRFGMSKKPIFINIIRKPLDRLVSYYYFLRYGDDFRPYVVRRRQGNKMTFDDCVSKHEKDCDPENMWLQVPFFCGHNAECWVPGSEWALEQAKRNLAEHFLLVGVTEELQDFIALLEAALPRYFRGATNLFVEGKKSHLRKTFNKTYPSPDTVAKIQASRIWQMENEFYDFALQQFHFIRKRTLTVRDGVISDKGQQFMYEKIRPR
;
A
#
# COMPACT_ATOMS: atom_id res chain seq x y z
N MET A 1 40.21 -63.60 11.49
CA MET A 1 39.80 -62.27 10.98
C MET A 1 38.54 -62.27 10.09
N ALA A 2 38.29 -63.27 9.22
CA ALA A 2 37.09 -63.24 8.36
C ALA A 2 35.73 -63.50 9.08
N ARG A 3 35.71 -64.29 10.16
CA ARG A 3 34.48 -64.62 10.91
C ARG A 3 33.93 -63.48 11.78
N GLU A 4 34.79 -62.64 12.35
CA GLU A 4 34.37 -61.50 13.17
C GLU A 4 33.81 -60.35 12.34
N CYS A 5 34.27 -60.18 11.10
CA CYS A 5 33.78 -59.14 10.20
C CYS A 5 32.33 -59.42 9.73
N LEU A 6 31.96 -60.69 9.51
CA LEU A 6 30.59 -61.07 9.13
C LEU A 6 29.57 -60.84 10.26
N HIS A 7 29.93 -61.06 11.52
CA HIS A 7 29.03 -60.84 12.65
C HIS A 7 28.75 -59.34 12.90
N LEU A 8 29.74 -58.48 12.70
CA LEU A 8 29.59 -57.02 12.80
C LEU A 8 28.73 -56.43 11.67
N LEU A 9 28.84 -56.96 10.45
CA LEU A 9 28.01 -56.57 9.30
C LEU A 9 26.54 -56.99 9.48
N SER A 10 26.29 -58.21 9.98
CA SER A 10 24.94 -58.73 10.24
C SER A 10 24.21 -57.92 11.32
N SER A 11 24.89 -57.59 12.44
CA SER A 11 24.33 -56.79 13.54
C SER A 11 23.98 -55.35 13.12
N ARG A 12 24.86 -54.70 12.34
CA ARG A 12 24.59 -53.35 11.80
C ARG A 12 23.45 -53.32 10.77
N MET A 13 23.33 -54.36 9.94
CA MET A 13 22.19 -54.47 9.01
C MET A 13 20.86 -54.71 9.72
N LEU A 14 20.86 -55.47 10.82
CA LEU A 14 19.67 -55.69 11.64
C LEU A 14 19.25 -54.40 12.37
N GLN A 15 20.20 -53.65 12.95
CA GLN A 15 19.94 -52.33 13.55
C GLN A 15 19.43 -51.30 12.54
N GLY A 16 20.00 -51.25 11.33
CA GLY A 16 19.53 -50.35 10.26
C GLY A 16 18.09 -50.65 9.82
N ARG A 17 17.72 -51.94 9.73
CA ARG A 17 16.34 -52.35 9.42
C ARG A 17 15.36 -51.94 10.51
N VAL A 18 15.70 -52.16 11.79
CA VAL A 18 14.85 -51.75 12.92
C VAL A 18 14.66 -50.22 12.95
N LEU A 19 15.71 -49.46 12.66
CA LEU A 19 15.63 -47.99 12.61
C LEU A 19 14.69 -47.51 11.50
N VAL A 20 14.80 -48.09 10.30
CA VAL A 20 13.93 -47.76 9.16
C VAL A 20 12.46 -48.12 9.44
N PHE A 21 12.22 -49.28 10.07
CA PHE A 21 10.87 -49.65 10.49
C PHE A 21 10.29 -48.70 11.54
N SER A 22 11.08 -48.29 12.54
CA SER A 22 10.63 -47.29 13.53
C SER A 22 10.32 -45.93 12.90
N ALA A 23 11.15 -45.47 11.95
CA ALA A 23 10.93 -44.21 11.24
C ALA A 23 9.66 -44.25 10.38
N ALA A 24 9.40 -45.36 9.68
CA ALA A 24 8.18 -45.56 8.91
C ALA A 24 6.93 -45.52 9.79
N ILE A 25 6.96 -46.16 10.96
CA ILE A 25 5.84 -46.12 11.93
C ILE A 25 5.61 -44.69 12.43
N CYS A 26 6.68 -43.95 12.79
CA CYS A 26 6.55 -42.56 13.22
C CYS A 26 5.94 -41.66 12.13
N ILE A 27 6.31 -41.85 10.86
CA ILE A 27 5.75 -41.09 9.73
C ILE A 27 4.27 -41.39 9.55
N ILE A 28 3.87 -42.67 9.64
CA ILE A 28 2.46 -43.07 9.51
C ILE A 28 1.62 -42.47 10.64
N VAL A 29 2.13 -42.51 11.88
CA VAL A 29 1.46 -41.90 13.03
C VAL A 29 1.34 -40.38 12.84
N PHE A 30 2.40 -39.72 12.36
CA PHE A 30 2.38 -38.28 12.11
C PHE A 30 1.36 -37.89 11.04
N ILE A 31 1.30 -38.64 9.92
CA ILE A 31 0.31 -38.42 8.86
C ILE A 31 -1.12 -38.64 9.38
N SER A 32 -1.34 -39.70 10.16
CA SER A 32 -2.66 -39.96 10.76
C SER A 32 -3.09 -38.86 11.72
N LEU A 33 -2.16 -38.34 12.54
CA LEU A 33 -2.44 -37.22 13.44
C LEU A 33 -2.69 -35.94 12.65
N TYR A 34 -1.87 -35.64 11.62
CA TYR A 34 -2.06 -34.49 10.75
C TYR A 34 -3.46 -34.48 10.12
N ASN A 35 -3.87 -35.62 9.53
CA ASN A 35 -5.20 -35.76 8.94
C ASN A 35 -6.33 -35.64 10.00
N HIS A 36 -6.12 -36.14 11.21
CA HIS A 36 -7.07 -35.97 12.31
C HIS A 36 -7.21 -34.49 12.75
N PHE A 37 -6.11 -33.75 12.82
CA PHE A 37 -6.13 -32.34 13.17
C PHE A 37 -6.73 -31.49 12.04
N GLU A 38 -6.37 -31.73 10.78
CA GLU A 38 -6.98 -31.11 9.59
C GLU A 38 -8.50 -31.26 9.59
N THR A 39 -9.00 -32.48 9.82
CA THR A 39 -10.45 -32.73 9.86
C THR A 39 -11.15 -32.04 11.03
N LYS A 40 -10.51 -31.93 12.20
CA LYS A 40 -11.05 -31.13 13.32
C LYS A 40 -11.04 -29.62 13.03
N ILE A 41 -9.97 -29.10 12.43
CA ILE A 41 -9.84 -27.68 12.07
C ILE A 41 -10.90 -27.32 11.02
N SER A 42 -11.08 -28.16 9.99
CA SER A 42 -12.12 -27.96 8.97
C SER A 42 -13.53 -27.93 9.58
N LYS A 43 -13.83 -28.81 10.54
CA LYS A 43 -15.12 -28.81 11.26
C LYS A 43 -15.31 -27.54 12.10
N LEU A 44 -14.24 -27.06 12.74
CA LEU A 44 -14.25 -25.82 13.51
C LEU A 44 -14.46 -24.58 12.63
N ASP A 45 -13.84 -24.53 11.46
CA ASP A 45 -14.04 -23.44 10.49
C ASP A 45 -15.46 -23.45 9.92
N GLU A 46 -16.04 -24.61 9.65
CA GLU A 46 -17.43 -24.72 9.21
C GLU A 46 -18.41 -24.29 10.30
N ALA A 47 -18.18 -24.69 11.56
CA ALA A 47 -18.96 -24.24 12.71
C ALA A 47 -18.84 -22.72 12.92
N ARG A 48 -17.65 -22.15 12.75
CA ARG A 48 -17.41 -20.70 12.84
C ARG A 48 -18.15 -19.94 11.74
N LYS A 49 -18.15 -20.45 10.50
CA LYS A 49 -18.92 -19.86 9.38
C LYS A 49 -20.43 -19.88 9.64
N LYS A 50 -20.96 -20.99 10.16
CA LYS A 50 -22.38 -21.10 10.56
C LYS A 50 -22.72 -20.16 11.72
N LEU A 51 -21.84 -20.02 12.71
CA LEU A 51 -22.04 -19.08 13.80
C LEU A 51 -22.02 -17.64 13.29
N ALA A 52 -21.09 -17.28 12.41
CA ALA A 52 -21.03 -15.95 11.81
C ALA A 52 -22.28 -15.62 11.00
N SER A 53 -22.83 -16.58 10.23
CA SER A 53 -24.07 -16.37 9.49
C SER A 53 -25.28 -16.19 10.43
N VAL A 54 -25.39 -17.00 11.48
CA VAL A 54 -26.47 -16.89 12.47
C VAL A 54 -26.38 -15.58 13.25
N VAL A 55 -25.17 -15.16 13.64
CA VAL A 55 -24.95 -13.86 14.31
C VAL A 55 -25.36 -12.72 13.38
N SER A 56 -24.97 -12.76 12.10
CA SER A 56 -25.39 -11.73 11.13
C SER A 56 -26.90 -11.68 10.91
N GLU A 57 -27.58 -12.84 10.97
CA GLU A 57 -29.03 -12.92 10.84
C GLU A 57 -29.76 -12.40 12.09
N ILE A 58 -29.19 -12.63 13.28
CA ILE A 58 -29.70 -12.10 14.55
C ILE A 58 -29.47 -10.60 14.63
N GLU A 59 -28.30 -10.10 14.21
CA GLU A 59 -28.03 -8.67 14.08
C GLU A 59 -29.03 -8.00 13.13
N TRP A 60 -29.31 -8.63 11.98
CA TRP A 60 -30.32 -8.15 11.04
C TRP A 60 -31.74 -8.08 11.63
N LYS A 61 -32.14 -9.10 12.40
CA LYS A 61 -33.46 -9.14 13.06
C LYS A 61 -33.59 -8.17 14.23
N ASN A 62 -32.48 -7.79 14.87
CA ASN A 62 -32.45 -6.88 16.02
C ASN A 62 -32.17 -5.41 15.65
N LEU A 63 -32.04 -5.08 14.36
CA LEU A 63 -31.90 -3.68 13.92
C LEU A 63 -33.19 -2.89 14.17
N ALA A 64 -33.05 -1.69 14.74
CA ALA A 64 -34.19 -0.80 14.96
C ALA A 64 -34.85 -0.42 13.61
N PRO A 65 -36.19 -0.27 13.53
CA PRO A 65 -36.90 0.08 12.29
C PRO A 65 -36.39 1.36 11.61
N SER A 66 -35.82 2.29 12.37
CA SER A 66 -35.17 3.52 11.89
C SER A 66 -33.86 3.25 11.14
N GLN A 67 -33.07 2.26 11.57
CA GLN A 67 -31.81 1.85 10.92
C GLN A 67 -32.09 0.99 9.68
N ALA A 68 -33.10 0.12 9.73
CA ALA A 68 -33.55 -0.65 8.56
C ALA A 68 -34.08 0.25 7.43
N LYS A 69 -34.74 1.37 7.77
CA LYS A 69 -35.22 2.37 6.79
C LYS A 69 -34.07 3.20 6.20
N ALA A 70 -33.04 3.51 6.98
CA ALA A 70 -31.81 4.14 6.48
C ALA A 70 -31.04 3.21 5.53
N LEU A 71 -30.96 1.90 5.83
CA LEU A 71 -30.37 0.90 4.94
C LEU A 71 -31.20 0.64 3.68
N GLN A 72 -32.54 0.67 3.79
CA GLN A 72 -33.42 0.56 2.62
C GLN A 72 -33.30 1.77 1.68
N LEU A 73 -33.05 2.97 2.22
CA LEU A 73 -32.76 4.15 1.41
C LEU A 73 -31.38 4.06 0.74
N LEU A 74 -30.39 3.44 1.39
CA LEU A 74 -29.07 3.13 0.80
C LEU A 74 -29.15 2.05 -0.29
N ASN A 75 -30.08 1.10 -0.19
CA ASN A 75 -30.26 0.03 -1.18
C ASN A 75 -31.19 0.41 -2.35
N LYS A 76 -31.91 1.55 -2.28
CA LYS A 76 -32.86 1.95 -3.33
C LYS A 76 -32.24 2.79 -4.46
N GLU A 77 -30.97 3.17 -4.34
CA GLU A 77 -30.16 3.68 -5.45
C GLU A 77 -29.43 2.54 -6.17
N ASP A 78 -30.19 1.57 -6.69
CA ASP A 78 -29.64 0.50 -7.51
C ASP A 78 -29.46 0.96 -8.96
N ASN A 79 -28.56 1.94 -9.14
CA ASN A 79 -27.76 2.14 -10.37
C ASN A 79 -26.45 1.34 -10.28
N SER A 80 -26.35 0.38 -9.34
CA SER A 80 -25.09 -0.23 -8.93
C SER A 80 -24.60 -1.33 -9.88
N VAL A 81 -25.50 -1.88 -10.72
CA VAL A 81 -25.16 -2.94 -11.68
C VAL A 81 -24.32 -2.40 -12.84
N GLU A 82 -24.56 -1.18 -13.35
CA GLU A 82 -23.77 -0.61 -14.45
C GLU A 82 -22.40 -0.06 -14.03
N ILE A 83 -22.30 0.61 -12.86
CA ILE A 83 -21.01 1.17 -12.39
C ILE A 83 -20.01 0.07 -12.02
N SER A 84 -20.49 -1.13 -11.64
CA SER A 84 -19.62 -2.26 -11.29
C SER A 84 -18.82 -2.81 -12.47
N ASN A 85 -19.35 -2.72 -13.69
CA ASN A 85 -18.70 -3.23 -14.91
C ASN A 85 -17.62 -2.31 -15.48
N THR A 86 -17.66 -1.00 -15.18
CA THR A 86 -16.80 0.02 -15.81
C THR A 86 -15.31 -0.14 -15.45
N PHE A 87 -15.00 -0.84 -14.36
CA PHE A 87 -13.64 -0.99 -13.85
C PHE A 87 -13.08 -2.43 -13.95
N GLU A 88 -13.79 -3.37 -14.58
CA GLU A 88 -13.38 -4.80 -14.63
C GLU A 88 -12.01 -5.02 -15.29
N ASP A 89 -11.68 -4.22 -16.32
CA ASP A 89 -10.37 -4.26 -16.99
C ASP A 89 -9.45 -3.10 -16.57
N SER A 90 -9.73 -2.44 -15.44
CA SER A 90 -8.94 -1.31 -14.95
C SER A 90 -7.74 -1.75 -14.11
N VAL A 91 -6.73 -0.88 -14.05
CA VAL A 91 -5.54 -1.07 -13.24
C VAL A 91 -5.24 0.22 -12.50
N VAL A 92 -5.03 0.13 -11.19
CA VAL A 92 -4.51 1.21 -10.35
C VAL A 92 -3.03 0.94 -10.08
N ILE A 93 -2.18 1.95 -10.25
CA ILE A 93 -0.78 1.93 -9.83
C ILE A 93 -0.59 2.92 -8.69
N TYR A 94 -0.15 2.40 -7.56
CA TYR A 94 0.32 3.18 -6.42
C TYR A 94 1.84 3.06 -6.30
N ASN A 95 2.57 3.93 -7.00
CA ASN A 95 4.03 3.98 -6.98
C ASN A 95 4.55 4.67 -5.70
N ARG A 96 4.28 4.01 -4.57
CA ARG A 96 4.36 4.54 -3.21
C ARG A 96 5.72 5.14 -2.84
N VAL A 97 5.69 6.40 -2.40
CA VAL A 97 6.84 7.05 -1.76
C VAL A 97 7.11 6.41 -0.37
N PRO A 98 8.38 6.19 0.02
CA PRO A 98 8.72 5.74 1.37
C PRO A 98 8.30 6.75 2.46
N LYS A 99 7.80 6.22 3.59
CA LYS A 99 7.48 6.98 4.83
C LYS A 99 6.33 8.01 4.73
N THR A 100 5.38 7.78 3.81
CA THR A 100 4.19 8.62 3.58
C THR A 100 2.86 7.95 3.98
N GLY A 101 2.86 7.10 5.02
CA GLY A 101 1.64 6.37 5.42
C GLY A 101 1.25 5.19 4.50
N SER A 102 2.09 4.87 3.51
CA SER A 102 1.83 3.84 2.50
C SER A 102 1.54 2.43 3.02
N THR A 103 1.97 2.08 4.24
CA THR A 103 1.63 0.77 4.84
C THR A 103 0.21 0.73 5.39
N SER A 104 -0.24 1.82 6.02
CA SER A 104 -1.64 1.95 6.47
C SER A 104 -2.59 1.88 5.28
N PHE A 105 -2.34 2.68 4.25
CA PHE A 105 -3.19 2.71 3.05
C PHE A 105 -3.26 1.33 2.37
N MET A 106 -2.13 0.66 2.21
CA MET A 106 -2.13 -0.69 1.62
C MET A 106 -2.81 -1.73 2.50
N GLY A 107 -2.80 -1.56 3.83
CA GLY A 107 -3.57 -2.44 4.74
C GLY A 107 -5.06 -2.46 4.40
N ILE A 108 -5.63 -1.30 4.07
CA ILE A 108 -7.03 -1.17 3.61
C ILE A 108 -7.23 -1.90 2.29
N ALA A 109 -6.37 -1.66 1.30
CA ALA A 109 -6.49 -2.30 -0.01
C ALA A 109 -6.40 -3.84 0.09
N TYR A 110 -5.52 -4.37 0.93
CA TYR A 110 -5.43 -5.82 1.16
C TYR A 110 -6.67 -6.38 1.88
N ASP A 111 -7.23 -5.65 2.84
CA ASP A 111 -8.43 -6.10 3.56
C ASP A 111 -9.69 -6.03 2.66
N LEU A 112 -9.73 -5.11 1.68
CA LEU A 112 -10.87 -4.94 0.76
C LEU A 112 -10.80 -5.81 -0.51
N CYS A 113 -9.61 -6.28 -0.92
CA CYS A 113 -9.43 -6.89 -2.25
C CYS A 113 -10.31 -8.13 -2.49
N SER A 114 -10.53 -8.94 -1.45
CA SER A 114 -11.42 -10.11 -1.53
C SER A 114 -12.89 -9.69 -1.64
N ARG A 115 -13.34 -8.74 -0.80
CA ARG A 115 -14.72 -8.25 -0.78
C ARG A 115 -15.10 -7.52 -2.07
N ASN A 116 -14.18 -6.73 -2.60
CA ASN A 116 -14.41 -5.87 -3.76
C ASN A 116 -13.92 -6.52 -5.07
N SER A 117 -13.52 -7.80 -5.04
CA SER A 117 -13.15 -8.61 -6.22
C SER A 117 -12.08 -7.96 -7.11
N PHE A 118 -10.93 -7.61 -6.53
CA PHE A 118 -9.75 -7.14 -7.28
C PHE A 118 -8.46 -7.77 -6.74
N ASN A 119 -7.39 -7.73 -7.53
CA ASN A 119 -6.09 -8.27 -7.14
C ASN A 119 -5.17 -7.16 -6.60
N VAL A 120 -4.37 -7.46 -5.57
CA VAL A 120 -3.32 -6.56 -5.07
C VAL A 120 -1.95 -7.19 -5.31
N LEU A 121 -1.07 -6.47 -6.00
CA LEU A 121 0.25 -6.97 -6.38
C LEU A 121 1.36 -6.03 -5.90
N HIS A 122 2.35 -6.57 -5.20
CA HIS A 122 3.52 -5.81 -4.78
C HIS A 122 4.64 -5.90 -5.82
N ILE A 123 5.14 -4.76 -6.28
CA ILE A 123 6.28 -4.65 -7.19
C ILE A 123 7.54 -4.58 -6.34
N ASN A 124 8.36 -5.62 -6.42
CA ASN A 124 9.67 -5.66 -5.79
C ASN A 124 10.76 -5.37 -6.83
N THR A 125 11.70 -4.50 -6.51
CA THR A 125 12.84 -4.18 -7.38
C THR A 125 14.15 -4.58 -6.70
N THR A 126 15.10 -5.04 -7.51
CA THR A 126 16.43 -5.41 -7.03
C THR A 126 17.07 -4.23 -6.31
N LYS A 127 17.56 -4.47 -5.09
CA LYS A 127 18.15 -3.44 -4.21
C LYS A 127 17.23 -2.24 -3.91
N ASN A 128 15.91 -2.39 -4.07
CA ASN A 128 14.92 -1.30 -3.97
C ASN A 128 15.22 -0.13 -4.93
N ALA A 129 15.74 -0.42 -6.13
CA ALA A 129 15.95 0.60 -7.16
C ALA A 129 14.62 1.26 -7.52
N HIS A 130 14.63 2.59 -7.59
CA HIS A 130 13.45 3.39 -7.97
C HIS A 130 13.29 3.56 -9.48
N VAL A 131 14.38 3.38 -10.23
CA VAL A 131 14.43 3.49 -11.69
C VAL A 131 14.60 2.10 -12.28
N LEU A 132 13.70 1.73 -13.19
CA LEU A 132 13.80 0.50 -13.96
C LEU A 132 14.70 0.70 -15.19
N SER A 133 15.41 -0.36 -15.59
CA SER A 133 16.09 -0.41 -16.88
C SER A 133 15.06 -0.28 -18.02
N LEU A 134 15.46 0.20 -19.21
CA LEU A 134 14.52 0.33 -20.33
C LEU A 134 13.85 -1.01 -20.67
N SER A 135 14.60 -2.12 -20.64
CA SER A 135 14.02 -3.46 -20.86
C SER A 135 13.02 -3.85 -19.78
N ASP A 136 13.25 -3.49 -18.51
CA ASP A 136 12.31 -3.78 -17.44
C ASP A 136 11.09 -2.87 -17.46
N GLN A 137 11.23 -1.62 -17.94
CA GLN A 137 10.09 -0.74 -18.21
C GLN A 137 9.16 -1.37 -19.24
N VAL A 138 9.70 -1.88 -20.36
CA VAL A 138 8.91 -2.59 -21.38
C VAL A 138 8.21 -3.82 -20.81
N ARG A 139 8.94 -4.69 -20.09
CA ARG A 139 8.37 -5.89 -19.45
C ARG A 139 7.28 -5.53 -18.44
N PHE A 140 7.53 -4.52 -17.61
CA PHE A 140 6.57 -4.08 -16.60
C PHE A 140 5.29 -3.57 -17.25
N VAL A 141 5.40 -2.68 -18.25
CA VAL A 141 4.24 -2.13 -18.96
C VAL A 141 3.45 -3.24 -19.66
N GLN A 142 4.12 -4.15 -20.36
CA GLN A 142 3.46 -5.30 -21.00
C GLN A 142 2.74 -6.19 -19.98
N ASN A 143 3.39 -6.55 -18.87
CA ASN A 143 2.78 -7.38 -17.83
C ASN A 143 1.55 -6.71 -17.22
N VAL A 144 1.65 -5.42 -16.86
CA VAL A 144 0.53 -4.70 -16.25
C VAL A 144 -0.63 -4.56 -17.23
N SER A 145 -0.36 -4.28 -18.50
CA SER A 145 -1.41 -4.03 -19.48
C SER A 145 -2.05 -5.30 -20.04
N LEU A 146 -1.30 -6.40 -20.21
CA LEU A 146 -1.75 -7.61 -20.91
C LEU A 146 -2.18 -8.74 -19.98
N TRP A 147 -1.88 -8.67 -18.68
CA TRP A 147 -2.25 -9.73 -17.73
C TRP A 147 -3.72 -9.65 -17.30
N SER A 148 -4.62 -9.97 -18.23
CA SER A 148 -6.08 -9.92 -18.07
C SER A 148 -6.59 -10.71 -16.86
N ALA A 149 -6.02 -11.89 -16.59
CA ALA A 149 -6.39 -12.74 -15.45
C ALA A 149 -6.16 -12.10 -14.06
N LYS A 150 -5.45 -10.97 -13.99
CA LYS A 150 -5.25 -10.21 -12.74
C LYS A 150 -6.07 -8.94 -12.66
N LYS A 151 -6.84 -8.59 -13.68
CA LYS A 151 -7.66 -7.39 -13.65
C LYS A 151 -9.04 -7.68 -13.03
N PRO A 152 -9.62 -6.73 -12.26
CA PRO A 152 -9.03 -5.45 -11.85
C PRO A 152 -7.84 -5.63 -10.90
N ALA A 153 -6.82 -4.79 -11.03
CA ALA A 153 -5.60 -4.87 -10.22
C ALA A 153 -5.23 -3.55 -9.56
N LEU A 154 -4.63 -3.62 -8.37
CA LEU A 154 -3.89 -2.55 -7.73
C LEU A 154 -2.43 -3.00 -7.55
N TYR A 155 -1.54 -2.40 -8.34
CA TYR A 155 -0.09 -2.61 -8.21
C TYR A 155 0.51 -1.55 -7.29
N HIS A 156 1.38 -1.94 -6.36
CA HIS A 156 2.09 -0.98 -5.51
C HIS A 156 3.56 -1.32 -5.34
N GLY A 157 4.42 -0.32 -5.27
CA GLY A 157 5.86 -0.51 -5.07
C GLY A 157 6.65 0.78 -5.12
N HIS A 158 7.92 0.71 -4.72
CA HIS A 158 8.82 1.87 -4.64
C HIS A 158 9.50 2.15 -5.98
N ILE A 159 8.72 2.52 -6.99
CA ILE A 159 9.19 2.87 -8.33
C ILE A 159 8.82 4.31 -8.67
N ALA A 160 9.60 4.96 -9.51
CA ALA A 160 9.25 6.28 -10.04
C ALA A 160 8.12 6.18 -11.06
N PHE A 161 7.50 7.32 -11.36
CA PHE A 161 6.47 7.43 -12.37
C PHE A 161 6.97 6.92 -13.72
N LEU A 162 6.14 6.12 -14.39
CA LEU A 162 6.40 5.57 -15.70
C LEU A 162 5.20 5.86 -16.59
N ASP A 163 5.42 6.62 -17.66
CA ASP A 163 4.37 6.90 -18.63
C ASP A 163 4.19 5.72 -19.59
N PHE A 164 3.06 5.01 -19.45
CA PHE A 164 2.68 3.87 -20.28
C PHE A 164 2.44 4.28 -21.75
N SER A 165 2.17 5.56 -22.01
CA SER A 165 1.91 6.05 -23.37
C SER A 165 3.14 5.94 -24.27
N ARG A 166 4.33 6.07 -23.69
CA ARG A 166 5.62 5.93 -24.39
C ARG A 166 5.88 4.53 -24.94
N PHE A 167 5.10 3.54 -24.50
CA PHE A 167 5.25 2.13 -24.87
C PHE A 167 4.13 1.64 -25.80
N GLY A 168 3.33 2.55 -26.37
CA GLY A 168 2.27 2.20 -27.32
C GLY A 168 1.03 1.57 -26.68
N MET A 169 0.85 1.72 -25.36
CA MET A 169 -0.34 1.21 -24.68
C MET A 169 -1.54 2.14 -24.87
N SER A 170 -2.63 1.61 -25.42
CA SER A 170 -3.89 2.34 -25.60
C SER A 170 -4.62 2.60 -24.28
N LYS A 171 -4.60 1.61 -23.36
CA LYS A 171 -5.22 1.72 -22.04
C LYS A 171 -4.17 2.04 -20.97
N LYS A 172 -4.25 3.26 -20.44
CA LYS A 172 -3.37 3.72 -19.36
C LYS A 172 -3.88 3.25 -17.99
N PRO A 173 -2.99 2.87 -17.06
CA PRO A 173 -3.35 2.64 -15.68
C PRO A 173 -3.70 3.96 -14.97
N ILE A 174 -4.48 3.86 -13.91
CA ILE A 174 -4.85 4.96 -13.02
C ILE A 174 -3.75 5.13 -11.97
N PHE A 175 -3.01 6.24 -12.02
CA PHE A 175 -2.00 6.53 -11.00
C PHE A 175 -2.61 7.25 -9.80
N ILE A 176 -2.22 6.81 -8.60
CA ILE A 176 -2.52 7.49 -7.35
C ILE A 176 -1.24 7.56 -6.51
N ASN A 177 -1.14 8.53 -5.60
CA ASN A 177 -0.03 8.56 -4.65
C ASN A 177 -0.37 9.28 -3.34
N ILE A 178 0.53 9.13 -2.35
CA ILE A 178 0.48 9.86 -1.09
C ILE A 178 1.87 10.40 -0.81
N ILE A 179 1.97 11.71 -0.63
CA ILE A 179 3.21 12.41 -0.28
C ILE A 179 3.17 12.92 1.16
N ARG A 180 4.25 13.53 1.62
CA ARG A 180 4.38 14.07 2.98
C ARG A 180 5.25 15.32 2.97
N LYS A 181 5.12 16.16 3.99
CA LYS A 181 6.08 17.23 4.27
C LYS A 181 7.53 16.70 4.18
N PRO A 182 8.41 17.31 3.37
CA PRO A 182 9.73 16.73 3.07
C PRO A 182 10.59 16.45 4.30
N LEU A 183 10.64 17.42 5.23
CA LEU A 183 11.40 17.28 6.47
C LEU A 183 10.84 16.16 7.36
N ASP A 184 9.51 16.12 7.57
CA ASP A 184 8.88 15.08 8.39
C ASP A 184 9.12 13.67 7.81
N ARG A 185 9.12 13.56 6.48
CA ARG A 185 9.46 12.33 5.76
C ARG A 185 10.91 11.92 6.03
N LEU A 186 11.86 12.84 5.87
CA LEU A 186 13.28 12.57 6.11
C LEU A 186 13.54 12.18 7.57
N VAL A 187 13.00 12.93 8.53
CA VAL A 187 13.11 12.64 9.97
C VAL A 187 12.51 11.27 10.29
N SER A 188 11.34 10.94 9.72
CA SER A 188 10.73 9.62 9.89
C SER A 188 11.60 8.48 9.33
N TYR A 189 12.30 8.72 8.22
CA TYR A 189 13.23 7.77 7.62
C TYR A 189 14.52 7.63 8.46
N TYR A 190 15.08 8.74 8.92
CA TYR A 190 16.29 8.80 9.75
C TYR A 190 16.18 7.94 11.00
N TYR A 191 15.09 8.10 11.76
CA TYR A 191 14.84 7.32 12.97
C TYR A 191 14.39 5.89 12.66
N PHE A 192 13.74 5.66 11.53
CA PHE A 192 13.39 4.32 11.09
C PHE A 192 14.63 3.44 10.86
N LEU A 193 15.71 4.00 10.29
CA LEU A 193 16.96 3.26 10.11
C LEU A 193 17.67 2.91 11.42
N ARG A 194 17.39 3.64 12.51
CA ARG A 194 18.03 3.49 13.84
C ARG A 194 17.21 2.62 14.79
N TYR A 195 15.89 2.79 14.80
CA TYR A 195 15.01 2.18 15.78
C TYR A 195 13.99 1.20 15.19
N GLY A 196 13.82 1.17 13.86
CA GLY A 196 12.87 0.28 13.20
C GLY A 196 11.42 0.76 13.26
N ASP A 197 10.50 -0.19 13.20
CA ASP A 197 9.06 0.05 13.15
C ASP A 197 8.28 -1.01 13.94
N ASP A 198 7.05 -0.67 14.34
CA ASP A 198 6.13 -1.54 15.08
C ASP A 198 5.50 -2.67 14.25
N PHE A 199 5.63 -2.63 12.92
CA PHE A 199 5.03 -3.61 12.01
C PHE A 199 5.94 -4.83 11.79
N ARG A 200 7.26 -4.62 11.82
CA ARG A 200 8.31 -5.65 11.74
C ARG A 200 9.41 -5.33 12.75
N PRO A 201 9.14 -5.52 14.05
CA PRO A 201 10.05 -5.10 15.13
C PRO A 201 11.36 -5.90 15.17
N TYR A 202 11.33 -7.15 14.71
CA TYR A 202 12.49 -8.05 14.75
C TYR A 202 13.50 -7.83 13.62
N VAL A 203 13.18 -6.97 12.64
CA VAL A 203 14.08 -6.73 11.50
C VAL A 203 15.15 -5.74 11.90
N VAL A 204 16.40 -6.21 11.91
CA VAL A 204 17.57 -5.37 12.17
C VAL A 204 17.75 -4.34 11.06
N ARG A 205 17.85 -3.07 11.45
CA ARG A 205 17.98 -1.95 10.50
C ARG A 205 19.43 -1.57 10.29
N ARG A 206 19.72 -0.98 9.13
CA ARG A 206 21.08 -0.67 8.67
C ARG A 206 21.87 0.22 9.64
N ARG A 207 21.20 1.10 10.40
CA ARG A 207 21.81 2.02 11.37
C ARG A 207 21.44 1.67 12.81
N GLN A 208 20.95 0.46 13.08
CA GLN A 208 20.55 0.07 14.43
C GLN A 208 21.75 0.13 15.38
N GLY A 209 21.53 0.68 16.58
CA GLY A 209 22.58 0.96 17.56
C GLY A 209 23.16 2.38 17.48
N ASN A 210 22.98 3.10 16.37
CA ASN A 210 23.30 4.52 16.31
C ASN A 210 22.20 5.34 17.04
N LYS A 211 22.57 5.95 18.17
CA LYS A 211 21.67 6.76 19.00
C LYS A 211 21.76 8.28 18.74
N MET A 212 22.54 8.70 17.74
CA MET A 212 22.68 10.12 17.37
C MET A 212 21.32 10.71 16.97
N THR A 213 20.97 11.84 17.56
CA THR A 213 19.74 12.57 17.23
C THR A 213 19.84 13.20 15.84
N PHE A 214 18.71 13.59 15.26
CA PHE A 214 18.69 14.31 13.99
C PHE A 214 19.36 15.68 14.11
N ASP A 215 19.15 16.39 15.21
CA ASP A 215 19.82 17.66 15.50
C ASP A 215 21.33 17.53 15.56
N ASP A 216 21.84 16.52 16.28
CA ASP A 216 23.28 16.26 16.36
C ASP A 216 23.86 15.91 14.99
N CYS A 217 23.12 15.13 14.20
CA CYS A 217 23.49 14.77 12.84
C CYS A 217 23.67 16.02 11.98
N VAL A 218 22.69 16.94 11.99
CA VAL A 218 22.72 18.17 11.20
C VAL A 218 23.85 19.09 11.68
N SER A 219 24.03 19.23 12.99
CA SER A 219 25.11 20.02 13.58
C SER A 219 26.50 19.50 13.16
N LYS A 220 26.65 18.18 13.06
CA LYS A 220 27.89 17.50 12.65
C LYS A 220 28.04 17.32 11.14
N HIS A 221 27.09 17.79 10.33
CA HIS A 221 27.10 17.65 8.86
C HIS A 221 27.25 16.19 8.39
N GLU A 222 26.53 15.29 9.07
CA GLU A 222 26.59 13.86 8.81
C GLU A 222 25.70 13.46 7.61
N LYS A 223 26.12 12.43 6.85
CA LYS A 223 25.49 12.06 5.58
C LYS A 223 24.02 11.63 5.68
N ASP A 224 23.59 11.09 6.82
CA ASP A 224 22.23 10.54 6.98
C ASP A 224 21.14 11.63 7.09
N CYS A 225 21.50 12.87 7.39
CA CYS A 225 20.60 14.02 7.55
C CYS A 225 20.92 15.15 6.56
N ASP A 226 21.82 14.91 5.60
CA ASP A 226 22.10 15.83 4.52
C ASP A 226 20.80 16.20 3.78
N PRO A 227 20.53 17.50 3.56
CA PRO A 227 19.37 17.96 2.81
C PRO A 227 19.17 17.29 1.44
N GLU A 228 20.23 16.86 0.75
CA GLU A 228 20.12 16.12 -0.51
C GLU A 228 19.26 14.85 -0.38
N ASN A 229 19.23 14.21 0.80
CA ASN A 229 18.38 13.04 1.06
C ASN A 229 16.86 13.36 1.09
N MET A 230 16.48 14.65 1.08
CA MET A 230 15.08 15.04 0.91
C MET A 230 14.62 14.87 -0.54
N TRP A 231 15.52 14.99 -1.52
CA TRP A 231 15.23 14.85 -2.95
C TRP A 231 14.77 13.44 -3.29
N LEU A 232 13.45 13.22 -3.22
CA LEU A 232 12.83 11.90 -3.37
C LEU A 232 11.42 12.00 -3.95
N GLN A 233 10.59 12.91 -3.47
CA GLN A 233 9.21 12.99 -3.94
C GLN A 233 9.19 13.59 -5.34
N VAL A 234 9.97 14.64 -5.59
CA VAL A 234 10.14 15.21 -6.94
C VAL A 234 10.55 14.13 -7.97
N PRO A 235 11.65 13.36 -7.79
CA PRO A 235 12.01 12.31 -8.75
C PRO A 235 10.96 11.21 -8.90
N PHE A 236 10.25 10.84 -7.82
CA PHE A 236 9.19 9.82 -7.90
C PHE A 236 8.04 10.23 -8.83
N PHE A 237 7.76 11.52 -8.97
CA PHE A 237 6.76 12.05 -9.89
C PHE A 237 7.35 12.46 -11.23
N CYS A 238 8.57 12.99 -11.27
CA CYS A 238 9.28 13.33 -12.51
C CYS A 238 9.52 12.09 -13.38
N GLY A 239 9.89 10.96 -12.78
CA GLY A 239 9.92 9.65 -13.44
C GLY A 239 11.34 9.11 -13.72
N HIS A 240 11.49 8.46 -14.87
CA HIS A 240 12.68 7.67 -15.21
C HIS A 240 13.75 8.47 -16.00
N ASN A 241 13.59 9.77 -16.18
CA ASN A 241 14.55 10.60 -16.89
C ASN A 241 15.77 10.89 -16.00
N ALA A 242 16.97 10.95 -16.57
CA ALA A 242 18.22 11.17 -15.81
C ALA A 242 18.17 12.46 -14.97
N GLU A 243 17.66 13.54 -15.56
CA GLU A 243 17.55 14.85 -14.91
C GLU A 243 16.65 14.84 -13.67
N CYS A 244 15.68 13.92 -13.58
CA CYS A 244 14.85 13.76 -12.38
C CYS A 244 15.69 13.46 -11.12
N TRP A 245 16.82 12.78 -11.30
CA TRP A 245 17.66 12.26 -10.23
C TRP A 245 18.88 13.14 -9.94
N VAL A 246 18.93 14.33 -10.53
CA VAL A 246 19.89 15.39 -10.18
C VAL A 246 19.25 16.25 -9.07
N PRO A 247 19.77 16.20 -7.82
CA PRO A 247 19.20 16.97 -6.73
C PRO A 247 19.16 18.47 -7.04
N GLY A 248 17.99 19.09 -6.86
CA GLY A 248 17.83 20.53 -7.07
C GLY A 248 17.62 20.95 -8.52
N SER A 249 17.36 20.01 -9.44
CA SER A 249 17.02 20.34 -10.82
C SER A 249 15.65 21.02 -10.94
N GLU A 250 15.63 22.24 -11.50
CA GLU A 250 14.39 23.00 -11.73
C GLU A 250 13.50 22.33 -12.78
N TRP A 251 14.12 21.77 -13.82
CA TRP A 251 13.40 21.00 -14.83
C TRP A 251 12.67 19.81 -14.20
N ALA A 252 13.32 19.10 -13.28
CA ALA A 252 12.72 17.95 -12.61
C ALA A 252 11.51 18.35 -11.74
N LEU A 253 11.59 19.49 -11.03
CA LEU A 253 10.48 20.03 -10.25
C LEU A 253 9.28 20.35 -11.14
N GLU A 254 9.51 21.07 -12.23
CA GLU A 254 8.43 21.44 -13.17
C GLU A 254 7.83 20.21 -13.85
N GLN A 255 8.66 19.24 -14.25
CA GLN A 255 8.16 17.99 -14.82
C GLN A 255 7.36 17.17 -13.80
N ALA A 256 7.76 17.14 -12.53
CA ALA A 256 7.02 16.48 -11.47
C ALA A 256 5.62 17.10 -11.26
N LYS A 257 5.53 18.44 -11.26
CA LYS A 257 4.24 19.16 -11.16
C LYS A 257 3.33 18.85 -12.36
N ARG A 258 3.88 18.87 -13.58
CA ARG A 258 3.14 18.51 -14.81
C ARG A 258 2.62 17.07 -14.75
N ASN A 259 3.49 16.11 -14.43
CA ASN A 259 3.09 14.71 -14.32
C ASN A 259 2.00 14.52 -13.25
N LEU A 260 2.12 15.20 -12.10
CA LEU A 260 1.09 15.16 -11.05
C LEU A 260 -0.26 15.64 -11.59
N ALA A 261 -0.29 16.76 -12.31
CA ALA A 261 -1.53 17.35 -12.82
C ALA A 261 -2.14 16.56 -14.00
N GLU A 262 -1.30 15.97 -14.86
CA GLU A 262 -1.74 15.37 -16.13
C GLU A 262 -1.93 13.85 -16.07
N HIS A 263 -1.26 13.16 -15.15
CA HIS A 263 -1.17 11.69 -15.17
C HIS A 263 -1.64 11.01 -13.89
N PHE A 264 -1.75 11.73 -12.77
CA PHE A 264 -2.28 11.17 -11.52
C PHE A 264 -3.75 11.52 -11.36
N LEU A 265 -4.57 10.51 -11.04
CA LEU A 265 -5.98 10.71 -10.70
C LEU A 265 -6.10 11.51 -9.40
N LEU A 266 -5.33 11.12 -8.39
CA LEU A 266 -5.35 11.76 -7.08
C LEU A 266 -4.01 11.57 -6.37
N VAL A 267 -3.51 12.67 -5.81
CA VAL A 267 -2.36 12.66 -4.91
C VAL A 267 -2.78 13.24 -3.57
N GLY A 268 -2.73 12.44 -2.53
CA GLY A 268 -3.03 12.86 -1.16
C GLY A 268 -1.79 13.25 -0.38
N VAL A 269 -2.02 13.78 0.83
CA VAL A 269 -0.98 14.03 1.82
C VAL A 269 -1.16 13.13 3.04
N THR A 270 -0.05 12.76 3.67
CA THR A 270 -0.03 11.82 4.81
C THR A 270 -0.87 12.32 5.98
N GLU A 271 -0.89 13.64 6.18
CA GLU A 271 -1.55 14.35 7.26
C GLU A 271 -3.09 14.30 7.13
N GLU A 272 -3.61 14.08 5.93
CA GLU A 272 -5.06 14.08 5.60
C GLU A 272 -5.48 12.75 4.93
N LEU A 273 -4.91 11.64 5.40
CA LEU A 273 -5.11 10.32 4.79
C LEU A 273 -6.58 9.87 4.77
N GLN A 274 -7.37 10.25 5.78
CA GLN A 274 -8.81 9.94 5.84
C GLN A 274 -9.56 10.54 4.65
N ASP A 275 -9.29 11.81 4.34
CA ASP A 275 -9.93 12.51 3.22
C ASP A 275 -9.49 11.93 1.87
N PHE A 276 -8.22 11.50 1.76
CA PHE A 276 -7.73 10.81 0.58
C PHE A 276 -8.46 9.48 0.35
N ILE A 277 -8.68 8.71 1.41
CA ILE A 277 -9.43 7.44 1.33
C ILE A 277 -10.89 7.69 0.95
N ALA A 278 -11.55 8.69 1.54
CA ALA A 278 -12.93 9.05 1.21
C ALA A 278 -13.08 9.49 -0.26
N LEU A 279 -12.12 10.27 -0.78
CA LEU A 279 -12.09 10.64 -2.20
C LEU A 279 -11.93 9.44 -3.12
N LEU A 280 -11.07 8.48 -2.76
CA LEU A 280 -10.91 7.25 -3.55
C LEU A 280 -12.13 6.33 -3.47
N GLU A 281 -12.81 6.28 -2.33
CA GLU A 281 -14.07 5.53 -2.20
C GLU A 281 -15.17 6.11 -3.09
N ALA A 282 -15.26 7.44 -3.18
CA ALA A 282 -16.20 8.12 -4.08
C ALA A 282 -15.83 7.91 -5.57
N ALA A 283 -14.54 8.07 -5.92
CA ALA A 283 -14.11 8.05 -7.32
C ALA A 283 -13.89 6.64 -7.91
N LEU A 284 -13.46 5.68 -7.09
CA LEU A 284 -13.08 4.32 -7.49
C LEU A 284 -13.74 3.26 -6.57
N PRO A 285 -15.09 3.20 -6.51
CA PRO A 285 -15.80 2.31 -5.61
C PRO A 285 -15.51 0.83 -5.87
N ARG A 286 -15.11 0.44 -7.09
CA ARG A 286 -14.68 -0.95 -7.36
C ARG A 286 -13.47 -1.37 -6.52
N TYR A 287 -12.60 -0.44 -6.15
CA TYR A 287 -11.43 -0.72 -5.31
C TYR A 287 -11.69 -0.39 -3.85
N PHE A 288 -12.33 0.75 -3.57
CA PHE A 288 -12.33 1.36 -2.24
C PHE A 288 -13.71 1.46 -1.58
N ARG A 289 -14.76 0.80 -2.10
CA ARG A 289 -16.05 0.70 -1.39
C ARG A 289 -15.84 0.10 0.01
N GLY A 290 -16.30 0.82 1.04
CA GLY A 290 -16.14 0.49 2.46
C GLY A 290 -14.80 0.93 3.07
N ALA A 291 -13.93 1.62 2.34
CA ALA A 291 -12.59 1.98 2.81
C ALA A 291 -12.59 3.01 3.94
N THR A 292 -13.45 4.02 3.88
CA THR A 292 -13.52 5.08 4.89
C THR A 292 -13.92 4.50 6.24
N ASN A 293 -14.97 3.68 6.29
CA ASN A 293 -15.40 3.01 7.52
C ASN A 293 -14.31 2.09 8.07
N LEU A 294 -13.66 1.30 7.19
CA LEU A 294 -12.56 0.43 7.59
C LEU A 294 -11.37 1.22 8.17
N PHE A 295 -11.10 2.42 7.67
CA PHE A 295 -10.04 3.28 8.20
C PHE A 295 -10.41 3.91 9.55
N VAL A 296 -11.65 4.39 9.71
CA VAL A 296 -12.11 5.05 10.93
C VAL A 296 -12.26 4.05 12.08
N GLU A 297 -12.86 2.89 11.82
CA GLU A 297 -13.15 1.87 12.85
C GLU A 297 -11.99 0.87 13.04
N GLY A 298 -11.09 0.78 12.05
CA GLY A 298 -10.06 -0.24 12.01
C GLY A 298 -8.90 0.02 12.96
N LYS A 299 -8.47 -1.04 13.66
CA LYS A 299 -7.23 -1.06 14.46
C LYS A 299 -5.95 -0.92 13.62
N LYS A 300 -6.05 -1.01 12.28
CA LYS A 300 -4.94 -0.93 11.32
C LYS A 300 -4.81 0.43 10.63
N SER A 301 -5.47 1.48 11.13
CA SER A 301 -5.40 2.84 10.57
C SER A 301 -3.99 3.46 10.62
N HIS A 302 -3.18 3.09 11.61
CA HIS A 302 -1.83 3.62 11.79
C HIS A 302 -0.76 2.51 11.91
N LEU A 303 -0.46 1.84 10.80
CA LEU A 303 0.59 0.81 10.74
C LEU A 303 1.98 1.41 10.47
N ARG A 304 3.01 0.71 10.97
CA ARG A 304 4.43 0.98 10.70
C ARG A 304 4.89 2.33 11.26
N LYS A 305 4.57 2.59 12.53
CA LYS A 305 5.07 3.76 13.26
C LYS A 305 6.56 3.56 13.54
N THR A 306 7.35 4.61 13.30
CA THR A 306 8.77 4.64 13.65
C THR A 306 8.92 4.78 15.17
N PHE A 307 9.71 3.90 15.80
CA PHE A 307 10.01 4.00 17.23
C PHE A 307 10.94 5.19 17.55
N ASN A 308 10.81 5.74 18.76
CA ASN A 308 11.71 6.74 19.35
C ASN A 308 12.01 7.95 18.42
N LYS A 309 10.99 8.43 17.71
CA LYS A 309 11.09 9.62 16.85
C LYS A 309 11.08 10.88 17.73
N THR A 310 12.12 11.71 17.64
CA THR A 310 12.12 13.06 18.21
C THR A 310 11.90 14.11 17.12
N TYR A 311 11.26 15.22 17.47
CA TYR A 311 11.11 16.34 16.55
C TYR A 311 12.40 17.19 16.55
N PRO A 312 12.84 17.68 15.37
CA PRO A 312 14.00 18.57 15.31
C PRO A 312 13.76 19.89 16.06
N SER A 313 14.83 20.47 16.58
CA SER A 313 14.80 21.82 17.18
C SER A 313 14.50 22.91 16.13
N PRO A 314 13.98 24.08 16.54
CA PRO A 314 13.72 25.20 15.63
C PRO A 314 14.96 25.62 14.83
N ASP A 315 16.15 25.60 15.43
CA ASP A 315 17.40 25.94 14.76
C ASP A 315 17.75 24.93 13.66
N THR A 316 17.57 23.64 13.93
CA THR A 316 17.75 22.59 12.90
C THR A 316 16.74 22.73 11.78
N VAL A 317 15.48 23.02 12.09
CA VAL A 317 14.44 23.26 11.08
C VAL A 317 14.85 24.44 10.20
N ALA A 318 15.23 25.58 10.78
CA ALA A 318 15.65 26.77 10.04
C ALA A 318 16.86 26.48 9.12
N LYS A 319 17.87 25.74 9.62
CA LYS A 319 19.03 25.32 8.81
C LYS A 319 18.62 24.47 7.61
N ILE A 320 17.73 23.50 7.80
CA ILE A 320 17.26 22.65 6.69
C ILE A 320 16.42 23.47 5.69
N GLN A 321 15.56 24.36 6.18
CA GLN A 321 14.70 25.20 5.36
C GLN A 321 15.46 26.20 4.49
N ALA A 322 16.67 26.59 4.90
CA ALA A 322 17.55 27.41 4.10
C ALA A 322 18.10 26.69 2.85
N SER A 323 18.06 25.35 2.80
CA SER A 323 18.57 24.57 1.67
C SER A 323 17.67 24.68 0.43
N ARG A 324 18.28 24.79 -0.76
CA ARG A 324 17.55 24.78 -2.04
C ARG A 324 16.74 23.50 -2.24
N ILE A 325 17.29 22.36 -1.82
CA ILE A 325 16.62 21.06 -1.92
C ILE A 325 15.32 21.05 -1.12
N TRP A 326 15.33 21.56 0.13
CA TRP A 326 14.11 21.67 0.92
C TRP A 326 13.08 22.56 0.25
N GLN A 327 13.49 23.74 -0.22
CA GLN A 327 12.58 24.71 -0.85
C GLN A 327 11.84 24.09 -2.03
N MET A 328 12.56 23.37 -2.90
CA MET A 328 11.98 22.74 -4.09
C MET A 328 11.06 21.56 -3.77
N GLU A 329 11.47 20.68 -2.84
CA GLU A 329 10.62 19.59 -2.37
C GLU A 329 9.37 20.10 -1.63
N ASN A 330 9.51 21.21 -0.88
CA ASN A 330 8.39 21.82 -0.18
C ASN A 330 7.44 22.53 -1.16
N GLU A 331 7.97 23.18 -2.19
CA GLU A 331 7.17 23.78 -3.26
C GLU A 331 6.34 22.71 -4.00
N PHE A 332 6.93 21.55 -4.30
CA PHE A 332 6.18 20.43 -4.86
C PHE A 332 5.09 19.91 -3.91
N TYR A 333 5.41 19.79 -2.61
CA TYR A 333 4.44 19.39 -1.60
C TYR A 333 3.27 20.38 -1.50
N ASP A 334 3.54 21.69 -1.46
CA ASP A 334 2.51 22.73 -1.36
C ASP A 334 1.64 22.76 -2.62
N PHE A 335 2.24 22.57 -3.81
CA PHE A 335 1.49 22.43 -5.05
C PHE A 335 0.51 21.24 -5.00
N ALA A 336 0.98 20.07 -4.59
CA ALA A 336 0.15 18.87 -4.46
C ALA A 336 -0.93 19.03 -3.38
N LEU A 337 -0.62 19.68 -2.25
CA LEU A 337 -1.57 19.97 -1.19
C LEU A 337 -2.71 20.88 -1.67
N GLN A 338 -2.37 21.95 -2.39
CA GLN A 338 -3.37 22.86 -2.97
C GLN A 338 -4.29 22.12 -3.95
N GLN A 339 -3.72 21.28 -4.81
CA GLN A 339 -4.49 20.45 -5.75
C GLN A 339 -5.41 19.46 -5.00
N PHE A 340 -4.89 18.80 -3.96
CA PHE A 340 -5.65 17.87 -3.13
C PHE A 340 -6.84 18.56 -2.43
N HIS A 341 -6.61 19.71 -1.79
CA HIS A 341 -7.65 20.50 -1.14
C HIS A 341 -8.71 21.00 -2.12
N PHE A 342 -8.30 21.38 -3.33
CA PHE A 342 -9.23 21.78 -4.38
C PHE A 342 -10.18 20.63 -4.76
N ILE A 343 -9.63 19.43 -5.01
CA ILE A 343 -10.42 18.24 -5.35
C ILE A 343 -11.34 17.88 -4.17
N ARG A 344 -10.80 17.81 -2.94
CA ARG A 344 -11.56 17.56 -1.71
C ARG A 344 -12.78 18.47 -1.60
N LYS A 345 -12.57 19.78 -1.75
CA LYS A 345 -13.64 20.80 -1.66
C LYS A 345 -14.70 20.61 -2.74
N ARG A 346 -14.32 20.12 -3.93
CA ARG A 346 -15.26 19.91 -5.06
C ARG A 346 -16.04 18.60 -4.94
N THR A 347 -15.45 17.55 -4.38
CA THR A 347 -16.08 16.22 -4.31
C THR A 347 -16.80 15.97 -2.99
N LEU A 348 -16.19 16.29 -1.85
CA LEU A 348 -16.69 15.90 -0.54
C LEU A 348 -17.52 17.00 0.15
N THR A 349 -18.49 16.56 0.95
CA THR A 349 -19.24 17.40 1.90
C THR A 349 -19.17 16.77 3.29
N VAL A 350 -19.28 17.61 4.33
CA VAL A 350 -19.34 17.16 5.72
C VAL A 350 -20.73 17.49 6.26
N ARG A 351 -21.47 16.49 6.72
CA ARG A 351 -22.77 16.64 7.40
C ARG A 351 -22.71 15.87 8.71
N ASP A 352 -22.97 16.54 9.83
CA ASP A 352 -22.93 15.95 11.18
C ASP A 352 -21.62 15.20 11.50
N GLY A 353 -20.50 15.71 10.99
CA GLY A 353 -19.18 15.10 11.15
C GLY A 353 -18.92 13.90 10.24
N VAL A 354 -19.90 13.47 9.45
CA VAL A 354 -19.77 12.39 8.45
C VAL A 354 -19.35 12.98 7.11
N ILE A 355 -18.30 12.41 6.53
CA ILE A 355 -17.79 12.77 5.20
C ILE A 355 -18.53 11.94 4.17
N SER A 356 -19.12 12.59 3.16
CA SER A 356 -19.78 11.91 2.05
C SER A 356 -19.51 12.59 0.72
N ASP A 357 -19.70 11.85 -0.38
CA ASP A 357 -19.70 12.41 -1.72
C ASP A 357 -20.87 13.40 -1.91
N LYS A 358 -20.67 14.44 -2.72
CA LYS A 358 -21.72 15.39 -3.09
C LYS A 358 -22.73 14.83 -4.08
N GLY A 359 -22.43 13.68 -4.69
CA GLY A 359 -23.24 13.05 -5.71
C GLY A 359 -23.13 13.75 -7.07
N GLN A 360 -23.86 13.23 -8.05
CA GLN A 360 -23.85 13.73 -9.41
C GLN A 360 -24.39 15.17 -9.49
N GLN A 361 -23.55 16.10 -9.96
CA GLN A 361 -23.90 17.52 -10.12
C GLN A 361 -24.06 17.96 -11.59
N PHE A 362 -24.24 16.99 -12.51
CA PHE A 362 -24.45 17.25 -13.93
C PHE A 362 -25.54 16.32 -14.49
N MET A 363 -26.22 16.74 -15.55
CA MET A 363 -27.18 15.91 -16.27
C MET A 363 -27.07 16.15 -17.78
N TYR A 364 -27.40 15.14 -18.58
CA TYR A 364 -27.47 15.29 -20.04
C TYR A 364 -28.87 15.77 -20.42
N GLU A 365 -28.94 16.92 -21.09
CA GLU A 365 -30.17 17.44 -21.66
C GLU A 365 -30.06 17.54 -23.19
N LYS A 366 -31.20 17.62 -23.88
CA LYS A 366 -31.27 17.84 -25.34
C LYS A 366 -30.57 16.75 -26.20
N ILE A 367 -30.61 15.49 -25.77
CA ILE A 367 -30.08 14.35 -26.54
C ILE A 367 -30.82 14.21 -27.88
N ARG A 368 -30.04 14.09 -28.97
CA ARG A 368 -30.49 14.00 -30.37
C ARG A 368 -29.53 13.08 -31.18
N PRO A 369 -30.01 12.43 -32.26
CA PRO A 369 -31.42 12.33 -32.68
C PRO A 369 -32.25 11.55 -31.65
N ARG A 370 -33.57 11.67 -31.73
CA ARG A 370 -34.48 10.96 -30.82
C ARG A 370 -34.57 9.48 -31.17
#